data_AF-A0A0C6FCC9-F1
#
_entry.id   AF-A0A0C6FCC9-F1
#
_cell.length_a   1.000
_cell.length_b   1.000
_cell.length_c   1.000
_cell.angle_alpha   90.00
_cell.angle_beta   90.00
_cell.angle_gamma   90.00
#
_symmetry.space_group_name_H-M   'P 1'
#
loop_
_entity.id
_entity.type
_entity.pdbx_description
1 polymer ?
#
loop_
_entity_poly.entity_id
_entity_poly.type
_entity_poly.pdbx_seq_one_letter_code
_entity_poly.pdbx_strand_id
1 'polypeptide(L)' 'MKYDLDQFFQLIRIHHRLPPASRFNDLLGRLSAMADPANQAFKVTDLTRRCLRRFIDRRVQISGGPT' A
#
# COMPACT_ATOMS: atom_id res chain seq x y z
N MET A 1 8.86 -15.27 -16.28
CA MET A 1 9.00 -15.06 -14.81
C MET A 1 7.62 -14.78 -14.23
N LYS A 2 7.20 -15.52 -13.20
CA LYS A 2 5.97 -15.24 -12.46
C LYS A 2 6.31 -14.22 -11.38
N TYR A 3 5.68 -13.05 -11.40
CA TYR A 3 5.84 -12.06 -10.34
C TYR A 3 5.13 -12.55 -9.08
N ASP A 4 5.85 -12.62 -7.97
CA ASP A 4 5.26 -12.89 -6.65
C ASP A 4 4.62 -11.60 -6.11
N LEU A 5 3.29 -11.59 -6.06
CA LEU A 5 2.47 -10.45 -5.60
C LEU A 5 1.67 -10.82 -4.35
N ASP A 6 1.93 -11.97 -3.73
CA ASP A 6 1.09 -12.48 -2.65
C ASP A 6 1.11 -11.55 -1.44
N GLN A 7 2.28 -11.02 -1.07
CA GLN A 7 2.41 -10.01 -0.02
C GLN A 7 1.61 -8.75 -0.31
N PHE A 8 1.62 -8.25 -1.56
CA PHE A 8 0.84 -7.09 -1.95
C PHE A 8 -0.67 -7.36 -1.80
N PHE A 9 -1.17 -8.48 -2.32
CA PHE A 9 -2.59 -8.80 -2.22
C PHE A 9 -3.04 -9.05 -0.77
N GLN A 10 -2.19 -9.64 0.08
CA GLN A 10 -2.46 -9.76 1.51
C GLN A 10 -2.62 -8.40 2.20
N LEU A 11 -1.74 -7.44 1.91
CA LEU A 11 -1.84 -6.08 2.43
C LEU A 11 -3.16 -5.40 2.00
N ILE A 12 -3.51 -5.52 0.72
CA ILE A 12 -4.75 -4.94 0.19
C ILE A 12 -6.00 -5.61 0.80
N ARG A 13 -5.98 -6.93 1.04
CA ARG A 13 -7.07 -7.63 1.72
C ARG A 13 -7.30 -7.11 3.14
N ILE A 14 -6.23 -6.86 3.90
CA ILE A 14 -6.34 -6.27 5.25
C ILE A 14 -6.87 -4.84 5.15
N HIS A 15 -6.32 -4.04 4.25
CA HIS A 15 -6.74 -2.66 4.00
C HIS A 15 -8.25 -2.53 3.73
N HIS A 16 -8.83 -3.42 2.93
CA HIS A 16 -10.26 -3.40 2.61
C HIS A 16 -11.18 -3.74 3.79
N ARG A 17 -10.66 -4.37 4.86
CA ARG A 17 -11.43 -4.62 6.09
C ARG A 17 -11.52 -3.37 6.97
N LEU A 18 -10.71 -2.36 6.73
CA LEU A 18 -10.72 -1.13 7.51
C LEU A 18 -11.89 -0.21 7.10
N PRO A 19 -12.40 0.60 8.04
CA PRO A 19 -13.36 1.66 7.74
C PRO A 19 -12.83 2.60 6.63
N PRO A 20 -13.67 3.06 5.69
CA PRO A 20 -13.24 3.92 4.58
C PRO A 20 -12.44 5.15 5.02
N ALA A 21 -12.80 5.78 6.14
CA ALA A 21 -12.11 6.95 6.69
C ALA A 21 -10.66 6.67 7.11
N SER A 22 -10.34 5.43 7.51
CA SER A 22 -9.01 5.04 8.00
C SER A 22 -8.09 4.50 6.90
N ARG A 23 -8.66 4.15 5.74
CA ARG A 23 -7.95 3.46 4.65
C ARG A 23 -6.77 4.26 4.11
N PHE A 24 -6.94 5.56 3.88
CA PHE A 24 -5.87 6.37 3.30
C PHE A 24 -4.64 6.45 4.23
N ASN A 25 -4.90 6.72 5.51
CA ASN A 25 -3.84 6.79 6.53
C ASN A 25 -3.15 5.43 6.76
N ASP A 26 -3.88 4.31 6.68
CA ASP A 26 -3.30 2.96 6.75
C ASP A 26 -2.30 2.71 5.62
N LEU A 27 -2.65 3.03 4.37
CA LEU A 27 -1.75 2.83 3.22
C LEU A 27 -0.48 3.70 3.32
N LEU A 28 -0.64 4.97 3.72
CA LEU A 28 0.49 5.87 3.92
C LEU A 28 1.40 5.38 5.05
N GLY A 29 0.82 4.96 6.18
CA GLY A 29 1.55 4.42 7.32
C GLY A 29 2.34 3.17 6.93
N ARG A 30 1.73 2.25 6.18
CA ARG A 30 2.41 1.05 5.65
C ARG A 30 3.54 1.40 4.71
N LEU A 31 3.33 2.35 3.78
CA LEU A 31 4.37 2.77 2.85
C LEU A 31 5.56 3.40 3.59
N SER A 32 5.29 4.22 4.60
CA SER A 32 6.31 4.83 5.46
C SER A 32 7.09 3.77 6.25
N ALA A 33 6.38 2.84 6.90
CA ALA A 33 6.97 1.74 7.65
C ALA A 33 7.86 0.84 6.77
N MET A 34 7.48 0.62 5.52
CA MET A 34 8.29 -0.14 4.56
C MET A 34 9.54 0.61 4.12
N ALA A 35 9.54 1.96 4.14
CA ALA A 35 10.69 2.78 3.74
C ALA A 35 11.73 2.90 4.86
N ASP A 36 11.35 2.64 6.11
CA ASP A 36 12.24 2.68 7.26
C ASP A 36 13.15 1.43 7.31
N PRO A 37 14.48 1.59 7.12
CA PRO A 37 15.41 0.46 7.18
C PRO A 37 15.57 -0.12 8.59
N ALA A 38 15.22 0.63 9.65
CA ALA A 38 15.22 0.13 11.02
C ALA A 38 14.01 -0.77 11.32
N ASN A 39 12.94 -0.67 10.52
CA ASN A 39 11.73 -1.45 10.71
C ASN A 39 11.83 -2.85 10.06
N GLN A 40 12.48 -3.77 10.76
CA GLN A 40 12.64 -5.15 10.29
C GLN A 40 11.34 -5.96 10.26
N ALA A 41 10.30 -5.52 10.98
CA ALA A 41 8.99 -6.19 11.01
C ALA A 41 8.21 -6.04 9.70
N PHE A 42 8.55 -5.03 8.88
CA PHE A 42 7.91 -4.73 7.60
C PHE A 42 8.84 -4.93 6.39
N LYS A 43 9.68 -5.98 6.43
CA LYS A 43 10.45 -6.43 5.25
C LYS A 43 9.50 -6.95 4.15
N VAL A 44 9.10 -6.05 3.27
CA VAL A 44 8.40 -6.38 2.01
C VAL A 44 9.37 -6.35 0.84
N THR A 45 9.01 -7.04 -0.24
CA THR A 45 9.77 -6.97 -1.49
C THR A 45 9.67 -5.57 -2.13
N ASP A 46 10.70 -5.17 -2.88
CA ASP A 46 10.67 -3.93 -3.68
C ASP A 46 9.53 -3.89 -4.68
N LEU A 47 9.06 -5.06 -5.13
CA LEU A 47 7.88 -5.17 -5.99
C LEU A 47 6.62 -4.75 -5.23
N THR A 48 6.40 -5.28 -4.02
CA THR A 48 5.27 -4.91 -3.15
C THR A 48 5.25 -3.41 -2.86
N ARG A 49 6.41 -2.81 -2.53
CA ARG A 49 6.52 -1.36 -2.30
C ARG A 49 6.11 -0.56 -3.54
N ARG A 50 6.58 -0.94 -4.72
CA ARG A 50 6.21 -0.29 -6.00
C ARG A 50 4.73 -0.43 -6.33
N CYS A 51 4.15 -1.62 -6.11
CA CYS A 51 2.72 -1.85 -6.29
C CYS A 51 1.87 -0.99 -5.34
N LEU A 52 2.25 -0.91 -4.06
CA LEU A 52 1.57 -0.10 -3.06
C LEU A 52 1.62 1.39 -3.40
N ARG A 53 2.79 1.90 -3.83
CA ARG A 53 2.93 3.30 -4.27
C ARG A 53 1.98 3.63 -5.42
N ARG A 54 1.98 2.82 -6.48
CA ARG A 54 1.08 3.01 -7.63
C ARG A 54 -0.40 2.94 -7.25
N PHE A 55 -0.75 2.06 -6.31
CA PHE A 55 -2.11 1.97 -5.81
C PHE A 55 -2.56 3.25 -5.09
N ILE A 56 -1.71 3.81 -4.23
CA ILE A 56 -1.97 5.07 -3.53
C ILE A 56 -2.09 6.23 -4.53
N ASP A 57 -1.14 6.37 -5.46
CA ASP A 57 -1.14 7.45 -6.45
C ASP A 57 -2.45 7.45 -7.25
N ARG A 58 -2.91 6.27 -7.68
CA ARG A 58 -4.18 6.14 -8.40
C ARG A 58 -5.41 6.48 -7.54
N ARG A 59 -5.39 6.16 -6.24
CA ARG A 59 -6.47 6.53 -5.32
C ARG A 59 -6.55 8.03 -5.09
N VAL A 60 -5.41 8.71 -4.99
CA VAL A 60 -5.35 10.18 -4.89
C VAL A 60 -5.92 10.84 -6.15
N GLN A 61 -5.54 10.34 -7.34
CA GLN A 61 -6.08 10.85 -8.61
C GLN A 61 -7.60 10.70 -8.73
N ILE A 62 -8.15 9.56 -8.29
CA ILE A 62 -9.61 9.32 -8.33
C ILE A 62 -10.35 10.25 -7.35
N SER A 63 -9.78 10.52 -6.18
CA SER A 63 -10.39 11.41 -5.18
C SER A 63 -10.22 12.91 -5.49
N GLY A 64 -9.38 13.28 -6.46
CA GLY A 64 -9.09 14.66 -6.85
C GLY A 64 -9.51 15.03 -8.27
N GLY A 65 -10.28 14.18 -8.96
CA GLY A 65 -10.79 14.47 -10.29
C GLY A 65 -11.90 15.53 -10.26
N PRO A 66 -11.99 16.42 -11.27
CA PRO A 66 -13.00 17.47 -11.32
C PRO A 66 -14.39 16.85 -11.50
N THR A 67 -15.27 17.08 -10.54
CA THR A 67 -16.74 17.07 -10.75
C THR A 67 -17.19 18.44 -11.18
#